data_AF-A0A6B2FXZ0-F1
#
_entry.id   AF-A0A6B2FXZ0-F1
#
_cell.length_a   1.000
_cell.length_b   1.000
_cell.length_c   1.000
_cell.angle_alpha   90.00
_cell.angle_beta   90.00
_cell.angle_gamma   90.00
#
_symmetry.space_group_name_H-M   'P 1'
#
loop_
_entity.id
_entity.type
_entity.pdbx_description
1 polymer ?
#
loop_
_entity_poly.entity_id
_entity_poly.type
_entity_poly.pdbx_seq_one_letter_code
_entity_poly.pdbx_strand_id
1 'polypeptide(L)'
;MRRPKNSDVPDIKACALLSSFFESLEDAELSCTNLKLSRSNRATCLFLIKNRSKDAHNTQNENPFINYYKSILVLNSEVSPYHSVLSDTIQLMLCEGSVNEHIISIKNWVIPQFTLKGSHLKNQCIGAEIANVLVILKQKWIESDFKDTNEELIKYCHDYLNK
;
A
#
# COMPACT_ATOMS: atom_id res chain seq x y z
N MET A 1 -37.91 -4.79 4.08
CA MET A 1 -36.59 -4.19 3.77
C MET A 1 -35.54 -5.30 3.74
N ARG A 2 -35.06 -5.70 2.57
CA ARG A 2 -33.90 -6.62 2.46
C ARG A 2 -32.65 -5.78 2.65
N ARG A 3 -31.81 -6.09 3.65
CA ARG A 3 -30.44 -5.55 3.73
C ARG A 3 -29.76 -5.84 2.37
N PRO A 4 -29.07 -4.88 1.75
CA PRO A 4 -28.21 -5.21 0.61
C PRO A 4 -27.26 -6.32 1.05
N LYS A 5 -27.08 -7.34 0.20
CA LYS A 5 -26.17 -8.44 0.52
C LYS A 5 -24.78 -7.83 0.74
N ASN A 6 -24.28 -7.92 1.97
CA ASN A 6 -22.92 -7.56 2.36
C ASN A 6 -21.85 -8.46 1.69
N SER A 7 -22.16 -9.14 0.58
CA SER A 7 -21.33 -10.21 -0.01
C SER A 7 -20.07 -9.70 -0.71
N ASP A 8 -19.97 -8.40 -0.95
CA ASP A 8 -18.84 -7.83 -1.71
C ASP A 8 -17.67 -7.41 -0.83
N VAL A 9 -17.92 -7.21 0.47
CA VAL A 9 -16.91 -6.88 1.50
C VAL A 9 -16.60 -8.15 2.30
N PRO A 10 -15.33 -8.57 2.40
CA PRO A 10 -14.96 -9.76 3.16
C PRO A 10 -15.08 -9.51 4.67
N ASP A 11 -15.26 -10.59 5.43
CA ASP A 11 -15.21 -10.53 6.89
C ASP A 11 -13.78 -10.25 7.39
N ILE A 12 -13.71 -9.63 8.57
CA ILE A 12 -12.43 -9.41 9.24
C ILE A 12 -11.86 -10.74 9.77
N LYS A 13 -10.57 -10.97 9.51
CA LYS A 13 -9.84 -12.15 9.98
C LYS A 13 -9.47 -11.96 11.46
N ALA A 14 -9.48 -13.04 12.22
CA ALA A 14 -9.05 -13.01 13.61
C ALA A 14 -7.59 -12.51 13.79
N CYS A 15 -6.69 -12.84 12.85
CA CYS A 15 -5.31 -12.33 12.88
C CYS A 15 -5.23 -10.82 12.62
N ALA A 16 -6.16 -10.27 11.83
CA ALA A 16 -6.22 -8.83 11.58
C ALA A 16 -6.62 -8.08 12.85
N LEU A 17 -7.64 -8.56 13.58
CA LEU A 17 -7.99 -8.04 14.90
C LEU A 17 -6.84 -8.21 15.90
N LEU A 18 -6.19 -9.38 15.93
CA LEU A 18 -5.06 -9.62 16.82
C LEU A 18 -3.93 -8.60 16.60
N SER A 19 -3.70 -8.16 15.36
CA SER A 19 -2.64 -7.20 15.05
C SER A 19 -2.83 -5.82 15.71
N SER A 20 -4.05 -5.45 16.12
CA SER A 20 -4.30 -4.17 16.80
C SER A 20 -3.72 -4.14 18.22
N PHE A 21 -3.43 -5.30 18.82
CA PHE A 21 -2.85 -5.41 20.16
C PHE A 21 -1.33 -5.25 20.18
N PHE A 22 -0.67 -5.35 19.02
CA PHE A 22 0.78 -5.24 18.95
C PHE A 22 1.20 -3.80 18.71
N GLU A 23 2.20 -3.31 19.42
CA GLU A 23 2.65 -1.91 19.31
C GLU A 23 3.71 -1.72 18.22
N SER A 24 4.55 -2.73 18.03
CA SER A 24 5.68 -2.72 17.10
C SER A 24 5.76 -4.01 16.27
N LEU A 25 6.56 -3.97 15.19
CA LEU A 25 6.83 -5.16 14.39
C LEU A 25 7.56 -6.23 15.20
N GLU A 26 8.50 -5.84 16.07
CA GLU A 26 9.26 -6.75 16.91
C GLU A 26 8.36 -7.50 17.91
N ASP A 27 7.48 -6.77 18.59
CA ASP A 27 6.49 -7.35 19.51
C ASP A 27 5.57 -8.33 18.77
N ALA A 28 5.09 -7.94 17.60
CA ALA A 28 4.25 -8.81 16.79
C ALA A 28 4.98 -10.07 16.31
N GLU A 29 6.25 -9.99 15.93
CA GLU A 29 7.04 -11.16 15.54
C GLU A 29 7.20 -12.15 16.70
N LEU A 30 7.53 -11.65 17.89
CA LEU A 30 7.66 -12.45 19.10
C LEU A 30 6.32 -13.10 19.46
N SER A 31 5.25 -12.30 19.49
CA SER A 31 3.90 -12.73 19.85
C SER A 31 3.34 -13.74 18.85
N CYS A 32 3.49 -13.51 17.54
CA CYS A 32 3.06 -14.45 16.51
C CYS A 32 3.79 -15.80 16.63
N THR A 33 5.07 -15.77 17.02
CA THR A 33 5.88 -16.98 17.23
C THR A 33 5.42 -17.75 18.46
N ASN A 34 5.18 -17.06 19.58
CA ASN A 34 4.70 -17.67 20.82
C ASN A 34 3.30 -18.28 20.67
N LEU A 35 2.42 -17.60 19.94
CA LEU A 35 1.07 -18.08 19.62
C LEU A 35 1.05 -19.16 18.51
N LYS A 36 2.21 -19.50 17.93
CA LYS A 36 2.36 -20.48 16.85
C LYS A 36 1.41 -20.20 15.67
N LEU A 37 1.29 -18.93 15.30
CA LEU A 37 0.46 -18.55 14.16
C LEU A 37 1.00 -19.17 12.88
N SER A 38 0.10 -19.56 11.98
CA SER A 38 0.47 -20.02 10.65
C SER A 38 1.27 -18.93 9.92
N ARG A 39 2.10 -19.35 8.96
CA ARG A 39 2.89 -18.42 8.13
C ARG A 39 2.02 -17.34 7.48
N SER A 40 0.82 -17.70 7.01
CA SER A 40 -0.12 -16.76 6.41
C SER A 40 -0.65 -15.74 7.43
N ASN A 41 -1.05 -16.20 8.61
CA ASN A 41 -1.58 -15.31 9.66
C ASN A 41 -0.50 -14.38 10.18
N ARG A 42 0.73 -14.88 10.39
CA ARG A 42 1.87 -14.04 10.77
C ARG A 42 2.15 -12.99 9.71
N ALA A 43 2.14 -13.35 8.42
CA ALA A 43 2.36 -12.39 7.33
C ALA A 43 1.31 -11.26 7.33
N THR A 44 0.03 -11.60 7.48
CA THR A 44 -1.05 -10.60 7.60
C THR A 44 -0.83 -9.68 8.82
N CYS A 45 -0.51 -10.22 10.00
CA CYS A 45 -0.26 -9.39 11.19
C CYS A 45 0.86 -8.36 10.95
N LEU A 46 2.00 -8.83 10.42
CA LEU A 46 3.15 -7.96 10.16
C LEU A 46 2.85 -6.92 9.07
N PHE A 47 2.11 -7.31 8.03
CA PHE A 47 1.67 -6.38 7.00
C PHE A 47 0.80 -5.25 7.58
N LEU A 48 -0.18 -5.60 8.42
CA LEU A 48 -1.06 -4.62 9.05
C LEU A 48 -0.28 -3.66 9.95
N ILE A 49 0.66 -4.14 10.76
CA ILE A 49 1.43 -3.24 11.64
C ILE A 49 2.38 -2.35 10.86
N LYS A 50 3.00 -2.88 9.80
CA LYS A 50 3.90 -2.11 8.94
C LYS A 50 3.16 -0.97 8.24
N ASN A 51 1.91 -1.20 7.84
CA ASN A 51 1.15 -0.30 6.98
C ASN A 51 -0.06 0.35 7.67
N ARG A 52 -0.29 0.14 8.98
CA ARG A 52 -1.35 0.88 9.68
C ARG A 52 -0.93 2.33 9.80
N SER A 53 -1.85 3.24 9.50
CA SER A 53 -1.57 4.65 9.67
C SER A 53 -1.65 4.97 11.16
N LYS A 54 -0.54 5.48 11.72
CA LYS A 54 -0.52 6.00 13.10
C LYS A 54 -1.52 7.17 13.28
N ASP A 55 -1.89 7.80 12.16
CA ASP A 55 -2.74 8.99 12.06
C ASP A 55 -4.00 8.74 11.20
N ALA A 56 -4.43 7.48 10.97
CA ALA A 56 -5.51 7.13 10.02
C ALA A 56 -6.79 7.94 10.25
N HIS A 57 -7.03 8.33 11.51
CA HIS A 57 -8.19 9.12 11.92
C HIS A 57 -8.08 10.63 11.64
N ASN A 58 -6.92 11.15 11.25
CA ASN A 58 -6.66 12.60 11.13
C ASN A 58 -6.82 13.15 9.70
N THR A 59 -7.11 12.31 8.70
CA THR A 59 -7.34 12.77 7.31
C THR A 59 -8.82 12.66 6.94
N GLN A 60 -9.59 13.70 7.26
CA GLN A 60 -11.03 13.82 6.96
C GLN A 60 -11.38 14.01 5.47
N ASN A 61 -10.38 13.99 4.58
CA ASN A 61 -10.61 14.06 3.15
C ASN A 61 -10.66 12.64 2.56
N GLU A 62 -11.75 12.31 1.86
CA GLU A 62 -11.97 10.99 1.26
C GLU A 62 -10.89 10.61 0.22
N ASN A 63 -10.38 11.61 -0.51
CA ASN A 63 -9.43 11.39 -1.61
C ASN A 63 -8.01 11.00 -1.13
N PRO A 64 -7.40 11.70 -0.14
CA PRO A 64 -6.16 11.26 0.50
C PRO A 64 -6.25 9.86 1.14
N PHE A 65 -7.40 9.52 1.72
CA PHE A 65 -7.60 8.25 2.41
C PHE A 65 -7.56 7.04 1.45
N ILE A 66 -8.30 7.09 0.34
CA ILE A 66 -8.26 6.00 -0.66
C ILE A 66 -6.88 5.91 -1.31
N ASN A 67 -6.24 7.05 -1.58
CA ASN A 67 -4.92 7.08 -2.22
C ASN A 67 -3.82 6.47 -1.34
N TYR A 68 -3.96 6.53 -0.02
CA TYR A 68 -3.10 5.81 0.91
C TYR A 68 -3.12 4.30 0.64
N TYR A 69 -4.30 3.66 0.60
CA TYR A 69 -4.38 2.22 0.33
C TYR A 69 -3.95 1.84 -1.09
N LYS A 70 -4.24 2.69 -2.08
CA LYS A 70 -3.71 2.51 -3.44
C LYS A 70 -2.17 2.51 -3.44
N SER A 71 -1.53 3.39 -2.68
CA SER A 71 -0.08 3.43 -2.56
C SER A 71 0.47 2.15 -1.91
N ILE A 72 -0.18 1.65 -0.86
CA ILE A 72 0.18 0.37 -0.23
C ILE A 72 0.15 -0.77 -1.25
N LEU A 73 -0.91 -0.86 -2.07
CA LEU A 73 -1.02 -1.86 -3.12
C LEU A 73 0.12 -1.78 -4.13
N VAL A 74 0.44 -0.57 -4.61
CA VAL A 74 1.48 -0.31 -5.61
C VAL A 74 2.88 -0.61 -5.09
N LEU A 75 3.15 -0.29 -3.82
CA LEU A 75 4.47 -0.47 -3.22
C LEU A 75 4.72 -1.93 -2.81
N ASN A 76 3.69 -2.66 -2.35
CA ASN A 76 3.87 -4.03 -1.84
C ASN A 76 3.64 -5.12 -2.90
N SER A 77 2.96 -4.83 -4.01
CA SER A 77 2.71 -5.80 -5.10
C SER A 77 3.96 -6.20 -5.90
N GLU A 78 5.08 -5.48 -5.75
CA GLU A 78 6.36 -5.87 -6.35
C GLU A 78 7.05 -7.01 -5.61
N VAL A 79 6.77 -7.15 -4.31
CA VAL A 79 7.46 -8.11 -3.43
C VAL A 79 6.57 -9.32 -3.12
N SER A 80 5.25 -9.16 -3.23
CA SER A 80 4.27 -10.20 -2.88
C SER A 80 3.17 -10.32 -3.92
N PRO A 81 2.55 -11.51 -4.08
CA PRO A 81 1.45 -11.69 -5.02
C PRO A 81 0.32 -10.70 -4.77
N TYR A 82 -0.15 -10.04 -5.84
CA TYR A 82 -1.18 -9.00 -5.77
C TYR A 82 -2.42 -9.41 -4.96
N HIS A 83 -2.93 -10.64 -5.16
CA HIS A 83 -4.10 -11.13 -4.41
C HIS A 83 -3.89 -11.17 -2.90
N SER A 84 -2.68 -11.52 -2.44
CA SER A 84 -2.35 -11.52 -1.01
C SER A 84 -2.27 -10.09 -0.47
N VAL A 85 -1.59 -9.20 -1.20
CA VAL A 85 -1.47 -7.78 -0.83
C VAL A 85 -2.85 -7.13 -0.78
N LEU A 86 -3.70 -7.37 -1.79
CA LEU A 86 -5.07 -6.86 -1.82
C LEU A 86 -5.90 -7.37 -0.64
N SER A 87 -5.82 -8.67 -0.34
CA SER A 87 -6.48 -9.25 0.84
C SER A 87 -6.03 -8.53 2.11
N ASP A 88 -4.73 -8.37 2.32
CA ASP A 88 -4.21 -7.77 3.55
C ASP A 88 -4.48 -6.25 3.63
N THR A 89 -4.45 -5.53 2.51
CA THR A 89 -4.90 -4.13 2.43
C THR A 89 -6.37 -3.99 2.81
N ILE A 90 -7.25 -4.90 2.34
CA ILE A 90 -8.67 -4.87 2.74
C ILE A 90 -8.81 -5.16 4.24
N GLN A 91 -8.05 -6.10 4.79
CA GLN A 91 -8.05 -6.36 6.24
C GLN A 91 -7.59 -5.14 7.04
N LEU A 92 -6.58 -4.42 6.55
CA LEU A 92 -6.16 -3.16 7.15
C LEU A 92 -7.28 -2.11 7.12
N MET A 93 -7.93 -1.92 5.96
CA MET A 93 -9.06 -1.00 5.81
C MET A 93 -10.20 -1.32 6.78
N LEU A 94 -10.50 -2.61 6.97
CA LEU A 94 -11.51 -3.07 7.94
C LEU A 94 -11.11 -2.76 9.38
N CYS A 95 -9.85 -2.99 9.76
CA CYS A 95 -9.33 -2.66 11.09
C CYS A 95 -9.37 -1.14 11.36
N GLU A 96 -9.13 -0.32 10.35
CA GLU A 96 -9.13 1.15 10.46
C GLU A 96 -10.55 1.76 10.33
N GLY A 97 -11.58 0.93 10.14
CA GLY A 97 -12.98 1.37 10.11
C GLY A 97 -13.41 2.01 8.78
N SER A 98 -12.78 1.63 7.66
CA SER A 98 -13.18 2.09 6.33
C SER A 98 -14.63 1.73 6.00
N VAL A 99 -15.34 2.63 5.32
CA VAL A 99 -16.68 2.37 4.80
C VAL A 99 -16.66 1.37 3.65
N ASN A 100 -17.75 0.62 3.48
CA ASN A 100 -17.85 -0.47 2.51
C ASN A 100 -17.58 0.00 1.07
N GLU A 101 -18.01 1.20 0.71
CA GLU A 101 -17.83 1.79 -0.62
C GLU A 101 -16.34 1.96 -0.96
N HIS A 102 -15.51 2.35 0.01
CA HIS A 102 -14.06 2.46 -0.17
C HIS A 102 -13.41 1.09 -0.34
N ILE A 103 -13.86 0.10 0.41
CA ILE A 103 -13.35 -1.27 0.29
C ILE A 103 -13.67 -1.83 -1.11
N ILE A 104 -14.89 -1.62 -1.58
CA ILE A 104 -15.32 -2.04 -2.92
C ILE A 104 -14.54 -1.30 -4.00
N SER A 105 -14.29 0.00 -3.84
CA SER A 105 -13.51 0.77 -4.82
C SER A 105 -12.07 0.27 -4.92
N ILE A 106 -11.42 -0.02 -3.80
CA ILE A 106 -10.07 -0.59 -3.76
C ILE A 106 -10.03 -2.01 -4.36
N LYS A 107 -11.02 -2.84 -4.04
CA LYS A 107 -11.14 -4.20 -4.59
C LYS A 107 -11.26 -4.22 -6.12
N ASN A 108 -11.97 -3.23 -6.67
CA ASN A 108 -12.20 -3.09 -8.11
C ASN A 108 -11.14 -2.23 -8.82
N TRP A 109 -10.19 -1.65 -8.07
CA TRP A 109 -9.19 -0.77 -8.63
C TRP A 109 -8.10 -1.56 -9.36
N VAL A 110 -7.92 -1.24 -10.64
CA VAL A 110 -6.84 -1.78 -11.45
C VAL A 110 -5.61 -0.91 -11.24
N ILE A 111 -4.54 -1.51 -10.71
CA ILE A 111 -3.28 -0.81 -10.50
C ILE A 111 -2.76 -0.29 -11.85
N PRO A 112 -2.57 1.04 -12.01
CA PRO A 112 -1.95 1.58 -13.21
C PRO A 112 -0.49 1.11 -13.30
N GLN A 113 0.02 0.96 -14.51
CA GLN A 113 1.40 0.51 -14.69
C GLN A 113 2.37 1.69 -14.59
N PHE A 114 3.39 1.57 -13.74
CA PHE A 114 4.51 2.49 -13.75
C PHE A 114 5.40 2.20 -14.96
N THR A 115 5.41 3.12 -15.92
CA THR A 115 6.02 2.88 -17.24
C THR A 115 7.50 3.25 -17.33
N LEU A 116 8.02 4.02 -16.37
CA LEU A 116 9.44 4.37 -16.35
C LEU A 116 10.31 3.17 -15.97
N LYS A 117 11.40 3.03 -16.73
CA LYS A 117 12.43 2.00 -16.56
C LYS A 117 13.80 2.66 -16.51
N GLY A 118 14.78 1.99 -15.91
CA GLY A 118 16.15 2.52 -15.84
C GLY A 118 16.76 2.87 -17.20
N SER A 119 16.32 2.24 -18.30
CA SER A 119 16.72 2.61 -19.67
C SER A 119 16.42 4.07 -20.03
N HIS A 120 15.32 4.63 -19.50
CA HIS A 120 14.91 6.01 -19.75
C HIS A 120 15.76 7.02 -18.97
N LEU A 121 16.42 6.58 -17.89
CA LEU A 121 17.20 7.43 -16.99
C LEU A 121 18.71 7.34 -17.23
N LYS A 122 19.18 6.47 -18.14
CA LYS A 122 20.61 6.30 -18.42
C LYS A 122 21.33 7.57 -18.87
N ASN A 123 20.60 8.50 -19.48
CA ASN A 123 21.16 9.76 -19.96
C ASN A 123 21.24 10.83 -18.85
N GLN A 124 20.65 10.57 -17.68
CA GLN A 124 20.45 11.54 -16.60
C GLN A 124 21.13 11.12 -15.29
N CYS A 125 21.30 9.82 -15.08
CA CYS A 125 21.84 9.26 -13.83
C CYS A 125 22.99 8.30 -14.10
N ILE A 126 23.92 8.23 -13.16
CA ILE A 126 24.95 7.19 -13.13
C ILE A 126 24.30 5.88 -12.66
N GLY A 127 24.74 4.74 -13.21
CA GLY A 127 24.07 3.44 -13.03
C GLY A 127 23.74 3.03 -11.59
N ALA A 128 24.55 3.43 -10.61
CA ALA A 128 24.32 3.13 -9.19
C ALA A 128 23.13 3.90 -8.58
N GLU A 129 22.82 5.08 -9.10
CA GLU A 129 21.78 5.97 -8.56
C GLU A 129 20.40 5.72 -9.18
N ILE A 130 20.35 5.05 -10.34
CA ILE A 130 19.11 4.78 -11.08
C ILE A 130 18.06 4.10 -10.20
N ALA A 131 18.46 3.15 -9.37
CA ALA A 131 17.52 2.44 -8.49
C ALA A 131 16.86 3.39 -7.48
N ASN A 132 17.66 4.23 -6.81
CA ASN A 132 17.16 5.20 -5.84
C ASN A 132 16.27 6.26 -6.50
N VAL A 133 16.67 6.75 -7.69
CA VAL A 133 15.88 7.71 -8.47
C VAL A 133 14.55 7.10 -8.89
N LEU A 134 14.51 5.83 -9.34
CA LEU A 134 13.24 5.17 -9.69
C LEU A 134 12.29 5.07 -8.50
N VAL A 135 12.81 4.81 -7.29
CA VAL A 135 11.99 4.82 -6.06
C VAL A 135 11.38 6.20 -5.82
N ILE A 136 12.18 7.27 -5.95
CA ILE A 136 11.72 8.65 -5.77
C ILE A 136 10.67 9.02 -6.83
N LEU A 137 10.91 8.69 -8.10
CA LEU A 137 9.97 8.97 -9.19
C LEU A 137 8.66 8.21 -9.03
N LYS A 138 8.73 6.96 -8.54
CA LYS A 138 7.54 6.18 -8.25
C LYS A 138 6.75 6.79 -7.09
N GLN A 139 7.43 7.28 -6.06
CA GLN A 139 6.80 8.01 -4.95
C GLN A 139 6.11 9.29 -5.46
N LYS A 140 6.79 10.08 -6.31
CA LYS A 140 6.22 11.27 -6.93
C LYS A 140 4.97 10.96 -7.77
N TRP A 141 5.01 9.86 -8.53
CA TRP A 141 3.89 9.39 -9.33
C TRP A 141 2.69 8.93 -8.47
N ILE A 142 2.94 8.35 -7.29
CA ILE A 142 1.89 8.06 -6.30
C ILE A 142 1.26 9.37 -5.78
N GLU A 143 2.08 10.38 -5.47
CA GLU A 143 1.61 11.68 -4.97
C GLU A 143 0.77 12.46 -5.97
N SER A 144 1.00 12.26 -7.27
CA SER A 144 0.16 12.82 -8.35
C SER A 144 -1.08 12.00 -8.65
N ASP A 145 -1.46 11.07 -7.76
CA ASP A 145 -2.61 10.17 -7.96
C ASP A 145 -2.47 9.37 -9.27
N PHE A 146 -1.25 8.92 -9.56
CA PHE A 146 -0.89 8.07 -10.70
C PHE A 146 -1.08 8.73 -12.07
N LYS A 147 -1.10 10.07 -12.13
CA LYS A 147 -1.39 10.82 -13.36
C LYS A 147 -0.15 11.30 -14.11
N ASP A 148 0.98 11.47 -13.42
CA ASP A 148 2.18 12.00 -14.07
C ASP A 148 2.64 11.07 -15.19
N THR A 149 2.92 11.68 -16.33
CA THR A 149 3.48 11.03 -17.52
C THR A 149 4.98 10.79 -17.36
N ASN A 150 5.55 9.93 -18.22
CA ASN A 150 7.00 9.71 -18.25
C ASN A 150 7.79 11.02 -18.43
N GLU A 151 7.28 11.94 -19.27
CA GLU A 151 7.93 13.22 -19.57
C GLU A 151 7.98 14.13 -18.34
N GLU A 152 6.87 14.21 -17.59
CA GLU A 152 6.77 15.00 -16.36
C GLU A 152 7.67 14.44 -15.26
N LEU A 153 7.70 13.12 -15.10
CA LEU A 153 8.57 12.45 -14.14
C LEU A 153 10.06 12.61 -14.49
N ILE A 154 10.41 12.54 -15.77
CA ILE A 154 11.78 12.78 -16.23
C ILE A 154 12.20 14.24 -15.99
N LYS A 155 11.30 15.21 -16.25
CA LYS A 155 11.56 16.61 -15.94
C LYS A 155 11.79 16.83 -14.44
N TYR A 156 10.96 16.21 -13.60
CA TYR A 156 11.14 16.23 -12.15
C TYR A 156 12.50 15.62 -11.73
N CYS A 157 12.92 14.53 -12.38
CA CYS A 157 14.23 13.93 -12.15
C CYS A 157 15.38 14.93 -12.40
N HIS A 158 15.31 15.68 -13.50
CA HIS A 158 16.31 16.71 -13.80
C HIS A 158 16.36 17.82 -12.75
N ASP A 159 15.20 18.29 -12.29
CA ASP A 159 15.12 19.33 -11.26
C ASP A 159 15.60 18.82 -9.89
N TYR A 160 15.45 17.52 -9.61
CA TYR A 160 15.88 16.89 -8.37
C TYR A 160 17.41 16.69 -8.32
N LEU A 161 18.04 16.28 -9.43
CA LEU A 161 19.49 16.01 -9.48
C LEU A 161 20.36 17.28 -9.57
N ASN A 162 19.79 18.40 -10.03
CA ASN A 162 20.49 19.68 -10.15
C ASN A 162 20.31 20.61 -8.94
N LYS A 163 19.68 20.13 -7.87
CA LYS A 163 19.58 20.82 -6.57
C LYS A 163 20.72 20.38 -5.65
#